data_AF-A0A2E2IUR3-F1
#
_entry.id   AF-A0A2E2IUR3-F1
#
_cell.length_a   1.000
_cell.length_b   1.000
_cell.length_c   1.000
_cell.angle_alpha   90.00
_cell.angle_beta   90.00
_cell.angle_gamma   90.00
#
_symmetry.space_group_name_H-M   'P 1'
#
loop_
_entity.id
_entity.type
_entity.pdbx_description
1 polymer ?
#
loop_
_entity_poly.entity_id
_entity_poly.type
_entity_poly.pdbx_seq_one_letter_code
_entity_poly.pdbx_strand_id
1 'polypeptide(L)'
;MTVIDGLEVLRRQIRVGEIARLIERTARWVAPETFRLLPVWYPEHARRRHFYKAGWSEPQMNTNRTTGVSVHKTEGNVYANKALTLALGLRQSTRPNWSCCHIWGLDDPTFQQTNAVVSDHRFYSCIANMVLLPTPLKAFTDTMPEIKAMLRICARNLYDWQCDHESMAEVNAALDGWNDWASYPESWPRKVGASRPLGVVDLTAEIEKQATKRLATIRQELKTAGKFYPRDEVLRALDYWKISAESA
;
A
#
# COMPACT_ATOMS: atom_id res chain seq x y z
N MET A 1 -21.86 -8.50 32.98
CA MET A 1 -20.38 -8.42 32.96
C MET A 1 -19.97 -7.75 31.66
N THR A 2 -19.31 -6.60 31.72
CA THR A 2 -18.65 -6.00 30.56
C THR A 2 -17.27 -6.63 30.42
N VAL A 3 -17.03 -7.29 29.29
CA VAL A 3 -15.71 -7.85 28.97
C VAL A 3 -14.76 -6.68 28.71
N ILE A 4 -13.54 -6.75 29.25
CA ILE A 4 -12.50 -5.75 29.02
C ILE A 4 -12.12 -5.78 27.52
N ASP A 5 -11.91 -4.62 26.92
CA ASP A 5 -11.50 -4.51 25.52
C ASP A 5 -10.23 -5.34 25.22
N GLY A 6 -10.20 -6.00 24.07
CA GLY A 6 -9.12 -6.92 23.69
C GLY A 6 -7.76 -6.24 23.54
N LEU A 7 -7.71 -4.98 23.08
CA LEU A 7 -6.47 -4.21 22.98
C LEU A 7 -5.97 -3.80 24.37
N GLU A 8 -6.86 -3.50 25.30
CA GLU A 8 -6.50 -3.25 26.70
C GLU A 8 -5.91 -4.50 27.35
N VAL A 9 -6.49 -5.68 27.12
CA VAL A 9 -5.90 -6.96 27.58
C VAL A 9 -4.51 -7.16 26.99
N LEU A 10 -4.35 -6.92 25.68
CA LEU A 10 -3.06 -7.07 24.99
C LEU A 10 -2.01 -6.06 25.49
N ARG A 11 -2.37 -4.79 25.69
CA ARG A 11 -1.47 -3.73 26.16
C ARG A 11 -0.86 -4.03 27.53
N ARG A 12 -1.52 -4.85 28.35
CA ARG A 12 -0.98 -5.36 29.61
C ARG A 12 0.10 -6.43 29.44
N GLN A 13 0.18 -7.07 28.27
CA GLN A 13 1.11 -8.18 28.00
C GLN A 13 2.30 -7.75 27.12
N ILE A 14 2.08 -6.82 26.20
CA ILE A 14 3.11 -6.38 25.27
C ILE A 14 3.02 -4.86 25.05
N ARG A 15 4.15 -4.17 25.21
CA ARG A 15 4.19 -2.72 25.02
C ARG A 15 4.25 -2.36 23.54
N VAL A 16 3.77 -1.17 23.21
CA VAL A 16 3.79 -0.62 21.84
C VAL A 16 5.20 -0.68 21.24
N GLY A 17 6.23 -0.26 21.99
CA GLY A 17 7.62 -0.32 21.53
C GLY A 17 8.15 -1.74 21.24
N GLU A 18 7.60 -2.77 21.90
CA GLU A 18 7.97 -4.17 21.62
C GLU A 18 7.38 -4.65 20.29
N ILE A 19 6.13 -4.27 20.02
CA ILE A 19 5.48 -4.50 18.72
C ILE A 19 6.21 -3.73 17.62
N ALA A 20 6.55 -2.45 17.85
CA ALA A 20 7.26 -1.61 16.89
C ALA A 20 8.62 -2.20 16.52
N ARG A 21 9.41 -2.67 17.50
CA ARG A 21 10.68 -3.38 17.25
C ARG A 21 10.52 -4.70 16.50
N LEU A 22 9.43 -5.43 16.75
CA LEU A 22 9.14 -6.66 16.00
C LEU A 22 8.84 -6.34 14.53
N ILE A 23 8.05 -5.29 14.27
CA ILE A 23 7.78 -4.79 12.93
C ILE A 23 9.06 -4.28 12.27
N GLU A 24 9.87 -3.48 12.95
CA GLU A 24 11.15 -2.96 12.46
C GLU A 24 12.05 -4.07 11.89
N ARG A 25 12.23 -5.17 12.63
CA ARG A 25 13.12 -6.27 12.20
C ARG A 25 12.55 -7.12 11.06
N THR A 26 11.23 -7.12 10.89
CA THR A 26 10.55 -8.07 10.00
C THR A 26 9.92 -7.44 8.78
N ALA A 27 9.64 -6.14 8.80
CA ALA A 27 9.09 -5.42 7.67
C ALA A 27 10.04 -5.47 6.46
N ARG A 28 9.47 -5.43 5.25
CA ARG A 28 10.22 -5.15 4.03
C ARG A 28 9.70 -3.88 3.39
N TRP A 29 10.65 -3.02 3.05
CA TRP A 29 10.43 -1.72 2.43
C TRP A 29 11.05 -1.74 1.04
N VAL A 30 10.48 -0.95 0.14
CA VAL A 30 11.05 -0.75 -1.18
C VAL A 30 12.06 0.40 -1.08
N ALA A 31 13.21 0.29 -1.75
CA ALA A 31 14.17 1.39 -1.76
C ALA A 31 13.61 2.66 -2.44
N PRO A 32 14.00 3.87 -1.99
CA PRO A 32 13.58 5.13 -2.61
C PRO A 32 13.92 5.22 -4.10
N GLU A 33 14.99 4.56 -4.55
CA GLU A 33 15.37 4.45 -5.96
C GLU A 33 14.28 3.77 -6.80
N THR A 34 13.73 2.64 -6.32
CA THR A 34 12.63 1.95 -6.98
C THR A 34 11.35 2.77 -6.96
N PHE A 35 11.09 3.52 -5.88
CA PHE A 35 9.96 4.45 -5.80
C PHE A 35 10.06 5.57 -6.84
N ARG A 36 11.23 6.18 -7.01
CA ARG A 36 11.49 7.19 -8.04
C ARG A 36 11.32 6.64 -9.46
N LEU A 37 11.64 5.36 -9.66
CA LEU A 37 11.51 4.71 -10.97
C LEU A 37 10.05 4.50 -11.40
N LEU A 38 9.21 3.99 -10.49
CA LEU A 38 7.78 3.80 -10.74
C LEU A 38 7.01 3.85 -9.41
N PRO A 39 6.43 5.01 -9.03
CA PRO A 39 5.76 5.15 -7.74
C PRO A 39 4.44 4.38 -7.67
N VAL A 40 3.67 4.36 -8.77
CA VAL A 40 2.39 3.66 -8.90
C VAL A 40 2.46 2.60 -10.00
N TRP A 41 2.16 1.34 -9.68
CA TRP A 41 2.40 0.21 -10.59
C TRP A 41 1.16 -0.25 -11.37
N TYR A 42 -0.01 -0.04 -10.80
CA TYR A 42 -1.30 -0.46 -11.36
C TYR A 42 -2.33 0.67 -11.20
N PRO A 43 -2.12 1.84 -11.85
CA PRO A 43 -3.04 2.97 -11.78
C PRO A 43 -4.42 2.66 -12.37
N GLU A 44 -4.58 1.57 -13.12
CA GLU A 44 -5.85 1.12 -13.66
C GLU A 44 -6.72 0.37 -12.64
N HIS A 45 -6.17 0.06 -11.46
CA HIS A 45 -6.89 -0.61 -10.39
C HIS A 45 -7.03 0.29 -9.16
N ALA A 46 -8.14 0.12 -8.44
CA ALA A 46 -8.37 0.70 -7.12
C ALA A 46 -9.33 -0.18 -6.33
N ARG A 47 -9.31 -0.09 -5.00
CA ARG A 47 -10.13 -0.94 -4.13
C ARG A 47 -11.62 -0.75 -4.41
N ARG A 48 -12.36 -1.86 -4.39
CA ARG A 48 -13.80 -1.99 -4.71
C ARG A 48 -14.18 -1.73 -6.18
N ARG A 49 -13.24 -1.39 -7.06
CA ARG A 49 -13.51 -1.35 -8.52
C ARG A 49 -13.72 -2.76 -9.05
N HIS A 50 -14.52 -2.89 -10.11
CA HIS A 50 -14.75 -4.19 -10.73
C HIS A 50 -13.48 -4.71 -11.41
N PHE A 51 -13.32 -6.02 -11.39
CA PHE A 51 -12.37 -6.69 -12.28
C PHE A 51 -12.98 -6.86 -13.66
N TYR A 52 -12.11 -6.91 -14.65
CA TYR A 52 -12.47 -7.12 -16.05
C TYR A 52 -11.68 -8.30 -16.63
N LYS A 53 -12.23 -8.95 -17.65
CA LYS A 53 -11.52 -9.98 -18.42
C LYS A 53 -10.36 -9.35 -19.19
N ALA A 54 -9.56 -10.21 -19.83
CA ALA A 54 -8.39 -9.78 -20.60
C ALA A 54 -8.75 -8.67 -21.60
N GLY A 55 -7.88 -7.66 -21.68
CA GLY A 55 -8.09 -6.52 -22.56
C GLY A 55 -9.25 -5.61 -22.16
N TRP A 56 -9.75 -5.69 -20.93
CA TRP A 56 -10.83 -4.81 -20.43
C TRP A 56 -12.11 -4.91 -21.26
N SER A 57 -12.42 -6.14 -21.71
CA SER A 57 -13.52 -6.44 -22.62
C SER A 57 -14.89 -6.48 -21.94
N GLU A 58 -14.97 -7.12 -20.77
CA GLU A 58 -16.20 -7.23 -19.97
C GLU A 58 -15.91 -7.48 -18.48
N PRO A 59 -16.84 -7.14 -17.56
CA PRO A 59 -16.68 -7.40 -16.13
C PRO A 59 -16.46 -8.90 -15.82
N GLN A 60 -15.64 -9.18 -14.80
CA GLN A 60 -15.53 -10.52 -14.23
C GLN A 60 -16.65 -10.76 -13.23
N MET A 61 -17.24 -11.94 -13.28
CA MET A 61 -18.29 -12.36 -12.36
C MET A 61 -17.75 -13.35 -11.34
N ASN A 62 -18.27 -13.27 -10.11
CA ASN A 62 -18.11 -14.29 -9.08
C ASN A 62 -19.47 -14.95 -8.84
N THR A 63 -19.58 -16.22 -9.20
CA THR A 63 -20.82 -16.99 -9.03
C THR A 63 -20.68 -17.88 -7.81
N ASN A 64 -21.55 -17.68 -6.83
CA ASN A 64 -21.63 -18.57 -5.68
C ASN A 64 -22.11 -19.96 -6.15
N ARG A 65 -21.30 -20.99 -5.91
CA ARG A 65 -21.58 -22.36 -6.38
C ARG A 65 -22.81 -22.99 -5.73
N THR A 66 -23.19 -22.53 -4.54
CA THR A 66 -24.33 -23.07 -3.77
C THR A 66 -25.63 -22.37 -4.14
N THR A 67 -25.62 -21.03 -4.27
CA THR A 67 -26.84 -20.24 -4.50
C THR A 67 -27.07 -19.88 -5.96
N GLY A 68 -26.07 -20.06 -6.83
CA GLY A 68 -26.12 -19.65 -8.24
C GLY A 68 -26.08 -18.14 -8.47
N VAL A 69 -26.12 -17.33 -7.40
CA VAL A 69 -26.08 -15.87 -7.48
C VAL A 69 -24.73 -15.41 -8.01
N SER A 70 -24.76 -14.55 -9.03
CA SER A 70 -23.58 -13.98 -9.66
C SER A 70 -23.48 -12.49 -9.37
N VAL A 71 -22.32 -12.05 -8.88
CA VAL A 71 -22.03 -10.64 -8.60
C VAL A 71 -20.73 -10.24 -9.28
N HIS A 72 -20.57 -8.95 -9.59
CA HIS A 72 -19.31 -8.46 -10.15
C HIS A 72 -18.17 -8.71 -9.15
N LYS A 73 -17.10 -9.35 -9.61
CA LYS A 73 -15.90 -9.52 -8.81
C LYS A 73 -15.24 -8.16 -8.65
N THR A 74 -14.91 -7.79 -7.42
CA THR A 74 -14.29 -6.49 -7.10
C THR A 74 -12.87 -6.64 -6.59
N GLU A 75 -12.08 -5.60 -6.79
CA GLU A 75 -10.72 -5.49 -6.26
C GLU A 75 -10.72 -5.38 -4.74
N GLY A 76 -10.10 -6.36 -4.08
CA GLY A 76 -9.95 -6.43 -2.63
C GLY A 76 -8.61 -5.92 -2.11
N ASN A 77 -7.51 -6.16 -2.86
CA ASN A 77 -6.10 -5.74 -2.65
C ASN A 77 -5.11 -6.50 -3.57
N VAL A 78 -5.58 -7.19 -4.62
CA VAL A 78 -4.78 -8.09 -5.46
C VAL A 78 -3.66 -7.33 -6.17
N TYR A 79 -3.98 -6.22 -6.84
CA TYR A 79 -3.00 -5.48 -7.62
C TYR A 79 -2.08 -4.60 -6.77
N ALA A 80 -2.54 -4.06 -5.64
CA ALA A 80 -1.66 -3.46 -4.63
C ALA A 80 -0.63 -4.48 -4.13
N ASN A 81 -1.08 -5.70 -3.84
CA ASN A 81 -0.21 -6.75 -3.37
C ASN A 81 0.78 -7.23 -4.47
N LYS A 82 0.34 -7.25 -5.72
CA LYS A 82 1.19 -7.54 -6.89
C LYS A 82 2.24 -6.45 -7.10
N ALA A 83 1.87 -5.17 -6.99
CA ALA A 83 2.77 -4.02 -7.10
C ALA A 83 3.94 -4.15 -6.12
N LEU A 84 3.62 -4.30 -4.83
CA LEU A 84 4.65 -4.41 -3.79
C LEU A 84 5.53 -5.65 -3.99
N THR A 85 4.95 -6.77 -4.43
CA THR A 85 5.72 -7.99 -4.71
C THR A 85 6.79 -7.76 -5.77
N LEU A 86 6.40 -7.14 -6.89
CA LEU A 86 7.32 -6.87 -7.99
C LEU A 86 8.35 -5.80 -7.62
N ALA A 87 7.93 -4.75 -6.91
CA ALA A 87 8.81 -3.69 -6.44
C ALA A 87 9.87 -4.17 -5.43
N LEU A 88 9.61 -5.27 -4.72
CA LEU A 88 10.56 -5.94 -3.83
C LEU A 88 11.38 -7.04 -4.55
N GLY A 89 11.22 -7.23 -5.86
CA GLY A 89 11.91 -8.29 -6.61
C GLY A 89 11.46 -9.71 -6.22
N LEU A 90 10.28 -9.85 -5.62
CA LEU A 90 9.76 -11.13 -5.11
C LEU A 90 8.82 -11.80 -6.12
N ARG A 91 8.43 -13.04 -5.79
CA ARG A 91 7.34 -13.78 -6.46
C ARG A 91 6.26 -14.13 -5.45
N GLN A 92 5.03 -14.34 -5.91
CA GLN A 92 3.94 -14.75 -5.02
C GLN A 92 4.25 -16.06 -4.28
N SER A 93 4.88 -17.01 -4.97
CA SER A 93 5.26 -18.31 -4.40
C SER A 93 6.36 -18.23 -3.35
N THR A 94 7.16 -17.16 -3.34
CA THR A 94 8.32 -17.01 -2.44
C THR A 94 8.00 -16.20 -1.18
N ARG A 95 6.72 -15.89 -0.93
CA ARG A 95 6.28 -15.08 0.21
C ARG A 95 5.11 -15.69 1.00
N PRO A 96 5.20 -16.97 1.41
CA PRO A 96 4.18 -17.56 2.28
C PRO A 96 4.09 -16.78 3.60
N ASN A 97 2.87 -16.54 4.10
CA ASN A 97 2.62 -15.83 5.36
C ASN A 97 3.08 -14.37 5.38
N TRP A 98 3.19 -13.73 4.21
CA TRP A 98 3.41 -12.29 4.10
C TRP A 98 2.16 -11.58 3.57
N SER A 99 1.90 -10.39 4.11
CA SER A 99 0.80 -9.53 3.72
C SER A 99 1.30 -8.16 3.33
N CYS A 100 0.73 -7.61 2.27
CA CYS A 100 0.84 -6.19 1.95
C CYS A 100 -0.14 -5.41 2.85
N CYS A 101 0.38 -4.38 3.53
CA CYS A 101 -0.42 -3.45 4.33
C CYS A 101 -0.34 -2.05 3.72
N HIS A 102 -1.50 -1.42 3.52
CA HIS A 102 -1.58 0.00 3.20
C HIS A 102 -1.46 0.83 4.49
N ILE A 103 -0.54 1.78 4.51
CA ILE A 103 -0.27 2.58 5.71
C ILE A 103 -0.95 3.95 5.68
N TRP A 104 -1.26 4.50 4.50
CA TRP A 104 -2.10 5.68 4.34
C TRP A 104 -3.55 5.28 4.09
N GLY A 105 -4.47 6.05 4.65
CA GLY A 105 -5.90 5.78 4.64
C GLY A 105 -6.51 5.74 6.04
N LEU A 106 -7.84 5.76 6.09
CA LEU A 106 -8.62 6.00 7.31
C LEU A 106 -8.24 5.07 8.46
N ASP A 107 -8.13 5.66 9.64
CA ASP A 107 -7.98 4.98 10.92
C ASP A 107 -9.38 4.77 11.50
N ASP A 108 -10.11 3.83 10.91
CA ASP A 108 -11.43 3.49 11.39
C ASP A 108 -11.40 2.14 12.13
N PRO A 109 -11.37 2.16 13.48
CA PRO A 109 -11.40 0.93 14.27
C PRO A 109 -12.72 0.16 14.14
N THR A 110 -13.78 0.80 13.61
CA THR A 110 -15.09 0.18 13.38
C THR A 110 -15.21 -0.47 12.01
N PHE A 111 -14.25 -0.23 11.11
CA PHE A 111 -14.24 -0.70 9.71
C PHE A 111 -15.49 -0.31 8.89
N GLN A 112 -16.25 0.70 9.32
CA GLN A 112 -17.48 1.15 8.67
C GLN A 112 -17.22 2.15 7.56
N GLN A 113 -16.15 2.94 7.66
CA GLN A 113 -15.80 3.96 6.69
C GLN A 113 -15.05 3.37 5.51
N THR A 114 -15.37 3.89 4.33
CA THR A 114 -14.67 3.53 3.10
C THR A 114 -13.33 4.25 3.08
N ASN A 115 -12.23 3.50 3.12
CA ASN A 115 -10.89 4.06 3.01
C ASN A 115 -10.70 4.70 1.62
N ALA A 116 -10.88 6.02 1.55
CA ALA A 116 -10.84 6.80 0.31
C ALA A 116 -9.49 6.73 -0.39
N VAL A 117 -8.38 6.67 0.37
CA VAL A 117 -7.03 6.60 -0.17
C VAL A 117 -6.83 5.35 -1.04
N VAL A 118 -7.27 4.18 -0.57
CA VAL A 118 -7.13 2.94 -1.36
C VAL A 118 -8.19 2.80 -2.46
N SER A 119 -9.19 3.66 -2.49
CA SER A 119 -10.15 3.78 -3.60
C SER A 119 -9.70 4.80 -4.66
N ASP A 120 -8.64 5.56 -4.39
CA ASP A 120 -8.00 6.47 -5.33
C ASP A 120 -6.90 5.75 -6.11
N HIS A 121 -6.97 5.86 -7.44
CA HIS A 121 -6.03 5.25 -8.39
C HIS A 121 -4.60 5.79 -8.23
N ARG A 122 -4.44 7.01 -7.71
CA ARG A 122 -3.13 7.62 -7.40
C ARG A 122 -2.40 6.88 -6.30
N PHE A 123 -3.11 6.39 -5.29
CA PHE A 123 -2.51 5.92 -4.03
C PHE A 123 -2.68 4.42 -3.80
N TYR A 124 -3.64 3.76 -4.46
CA TYR A 124 -3.97 2.36 -4.23
C TYR A 124 -2.78 1.40 -4.44
N SER A 125 -2.08 1.53 -5.57
CA SER A 125 -0.90 0.71 -5.89
C SER A 125 0.41 1.47 -5.74
N CYS A 126 0.39 2.57 -4.97
CA CYS A 126 1.57 3.35 -4.64
C CYS A 126 2.46 2.58 -3.66
N ILE A 127 3.71 2.32 -4.02
CA ILE A 127 4.61 1.50 -3.18
C ILE A 127 5.06 2.23 -1.91
N ALA A 128 5.07 3.56 -1.90
CA ALA A 128 5.30 4.35 -0.68
C ALA A 128 4.10 4.34 0.28
N ASN A 129 2.94 3.86 -0.19
CA ASN A 129 1.76 3.59 0.64
C ASN A 129 1.71 2.16 1.16
N MET A 130 2.75 1.35 0.94
CA MET A 130 2.69 -0.06 1.29
C MET A 130 3.96 -0.53 2.00
N VAL A 131 3.76 -1.47 2.93
CA VAL A 131 4.82 -2.21 3.60
C VAL A 131 4.49 -3.70 3.58
N LEU A 132 5.50 -4.55 3.41
CA LEU A 132 5.32 -6.00 3.47
C LEU A 132 5.60 -6.47 4.89
N LEU A 133 4.66 -7.17 5.49
CA LEU A 133 4.72 -7.63 6.88
C LEU A 133 4.42 -9.13 6.97
N PRO A 134 4.98 -9.84 7.97
CA PRO A 134 4.42 -11.12 8.38
C PRO A 134 2.93 -10.96 8.68
N THR A 135 2.09 -11.85 8.13
CA THR A 135 0.62 -11.74 8.18
C THR A 135 0.07 -11.49 9.60
N PRO A 136 0.55 -12.13 10.67
CA PRO A 136 0.07 -11.85 12.03
C PRO A 136 0.29 -10.40 12.48
N LEU A 137 1.38 -9.75 12.05
CA LEU A 137 1.71 -8.39 12.47
C LEU A 137 0.83 -7.32 11.80
N LYS A 138 0.19 -7.66 10.68
CA LYS A 138 -0.77 -6.78 10.00
C LYS A 138 -1.92 -6.37 10.93
N ALA A 139 -2.34 -7.23 11.85
CA ALA A 139 -3.41 -6.88 12.78
C ALA A 139 -3.05 -5.65 13.62
N PHE A 140 -1.79 -5.49 14.02
CA PHE A 140 -1.34 -4.31 14.78
C PHE A 140 -1.38 -3.04 13.94
N THR A 141 -1.04 -3.12 12.65
CA THR A 141 -1.11 -1.94 11.77
C THR A 141 -2.54 -1.51 11.49
N ASP A 142 -3.49 -2.43 11.54
CA ASP A 142 -4.91 -2.15 11.29
C ASP A 142 -5.64 -1.65 12.55
N THR A 143 -5.18 -2.02 13.76
CA THR A 143 -5.92 -1.79 15.02
C THR A 143 -5.21 -0.89 16.03
N MET A 144 -3.91 -0.62 15.88
CA MET A 144 -3.13 0.23 16.78
C MET A 144 -2.68 1.51 16.05
N PRO A 145 -3.37 2.65 16.24
CA PRO A 145 -3.06 3.91 15.57
C PRO A 145 -1.61 4.36 15.75
N GLU A 146 -1.01 4.11 16.92
CA GLU A 146 0.37 4.47 17.25
C GLU A 146 1.38 3.75 16.35
N ILE A 147 1.16 2.44 16.10
CA ILE A 147 1.99 1.65 15.18
C ILE A 147 1.88 2.20 13.76
N LYS A 148 0.65 2.50 13.31
CA LYS A 148 0.42 3.01 11.97
C LYS A 148 1.00 4.42 11.79
N ALA A 149 0.91 5.28 12.80
CA ALA A 149 1.54 6.60 12.81
C ALA A 149 3.06 6.50 12.65
N MET A 150 3.73 5.62 13.42
CA MET A 150 5.17 5.41 13.28
C MET A 150 5.56 4.88 11.89
N LEU A 151 4.76 3.97 11.31
CA LEU A 151 4.98 3.48 9.93
C LEU A 151 4.83 4.60 8.89
N ARG A 152 3.85 5.49 9.04
CA ARG A 152 3.65 6.66 8.17
C ARG A 152 4.82 7.64 8.27
N ILE A 153 5.31 7.93 9.48
CA ILE A 153 6.50 8.78 9.68
C ILE A 153 7.72 8.16 9.00
N CYS A 154 7.93 6.85 9.19
CA CYS A 154 9.01 6.11 8.55
C CYS A 154 8.92 6.20 7.02
N ALA A 155 7.76 5.92 6.44
CA ALA A 155 7.53 6.02 5.00
C ALA A 155 7.72 7.45 4.48
N ARG A 156 7.17 8.45 5.18
CA ARG A 156 7.32 9.87 4.85
C ARG A 156 8.77 10.26 4.72
N ASN A 157 9.58 9.91 5.71
CA ASN A 157 10.99 10.28 5.75
C ASN A 157 11.85 9.41 4.83
N LEU A 158 11.45 8.17 4.55
CA LEU A 158 12.15 7.28 3.62
C LEU A 158 11.98 7.74 2.18
N TYR A 159 10.75 8.06 1.79
CA TYR A 159 10.40 8.36 0.39
C TYR A 159 10.36 9.85 0.07
N ASP A 160 10.54 10.72 1.06
CA ASP A 160 10.29 12.17 0.95
C ASP A 160 8.88 12.44 0.38
N TRP A 161 7.92 11.67 0.87
CA TRP A 161 6.56 11.66 0.34
C TRP A 161 5.54 11.26 1.40
N GLN A 162 4.46 12.01 1.51
CA GLN A 162 3.30 11.64 2.30
C GLN A 162 2.04 11.68 1.43
N CYS A 163 1.01 10.92 1.82
CA CYS A 163 -0.26 10.96 1.12
C CYS A 163 -0.95 12.31 1.34
N ASP A 164 -1.25 13.01 0.24
CA ASP A 164 -1.89 14.32 0.21
C ASP A 164 -3.39 14.23 -0.16
N HIS A 165 -3.99 13.04 -0.10
CA HIS A 165 -5.43 12.88 -0.22
C HIS A 165 -6.13 13.74 0.85
N GLU A 166 -7.21 14.44 0.49
CA GLU A 166 -7.92 15.39 1.36
C GLU A 166 -8.28 14.80 2.74
N SER A 167 -8.69 13.54 2.77
CA SER A 167 -9.05 12.83 4.01
C SER A 167 -7.86 12.58 4.96
N MET A 168 -6.63 12.85 4.54
CA MET A 168 -5.41 12.70 5.34
C MET A 168 -4.92 14.01 5.96
N ALA A 169 -5.62 15.13 5.76
CA ALA A 169 -5.21 16.43 6.30
C ALA A 169 -4.99 16.40 7.83
N GLU A 170 -5.97 15.89 8.59
CA GLU A 170 -5.88 15.77 10.05
C GLU A 170 -4.79 14.80 10.50
N VAL A 171 -4.66 13.68 9.79
CA VAL A 171 -3.60 12.68 10.06
C VAL A 171 -2.23 13.33 9.86
N ASN A 172 -2.01 14.03 8.75
CA ASN A 172 -0.75 14.70 8.45
C ASN A 172 -0.42 15.76 9.51
N ALA A 173 -1.39 16.58 9.92
CA ALA A 173 -1.21 17.55 11.00
C ALA A 173 -0.81 16.88 12.33
N ALA A 174 -1.41 15.74 12.66
CA ALA A 174 -1.04 14.96 13.85
C ALA A 174 0.38 14.36 13.74
N LEU A 175 0.80 13.91 12.54
CA LEU A 175 2.17 13.42 12.31
C LEU A 175 3.22 14.53 12.35
N ASP A 176 2.86 15.77 12.02
CA ASP A 176 3.74 16.94 12.14
C ASP A 176 3.94 17.35 13.60
N GLY A 177 2.90 17.21 14.43
CA GLY A 177 2.96 17.42 15.88
C GLY A 177 3.50 16.24 16.69
N TRP A 178 3.96 15.15 16.06
CA TRP A 178 4.35 13.93 16.75
C TRP A 178 5.55 14.14 17.68
N ASN A 179 5.40 13.71 18.95
CA ASN A 179 6.44 13.83 19.98
C ASN A 179 6.70 12.55 20.78
N ASP A 180 5.95 11.47 20.57
CA ASP A 180 6.19 10.18 21.23
C ASP A 180 7.27 9.37 20.52
N TRP A 181 8.52 9.68 20.84
CA TRP A 181 9.69 9.01 20.27
C TRP A 181 10.15 7.80 21.07
N ALA A 182 9.56 7.53 22.24
CA ALA A 182 10.02 6.46 23.14
C ALA A 182 9.81 5.07 22.54
N SER A 183 8.74 4.90 21.77
CA SER A 183 8.41 3.65 21.07
C SER A 183 8.87 3.62 19.61
N TYR A 184 9.41 4.73 19.09
CA TYR A 184 9.82 4.85 17.69
C TYR A 184 11.09 4.03 17.43
N PRO A 185 11.07 3.08 16.47
CA PRO A 185 12.23 2.24 16.18
C PRO A 185 13.48 3.04 15.80
N GLU A 186 14.64 2.60 16.31
CA GLU A 186 15.90 3.34 16.18
C GLU A 186 16.40 3.39 14.73
N SER A 187 16.22 2.32 13.96
CA SER A 187 16.68 2.29 12.56
C SER A 187 15.82 3.15 11.63
N TRP A 188 14.59 3.50 12.02
CA TRP A 188 13.67 4.21 11.17
C TRP A 188 14.05 5.70 11.07
N PRO A 189 13.96 6.30 9.87
CA PRO A 189 14.35 7.69 9.69
C PRO A 189 13.39 8.63 10.42
N ARG A 190 13.93 9.50 11.29
CA ARG A 190 13.18 10.59 11.95
C ARG A 190 13.08 11.85 11.10
N LYS A 191 13.96 11.97 10.11
CA LYS A 191 14.02 13.06 9.13
C LYS A 191 14.34 12.47 7.77
N VAL A 192 13.98 13.19 6.72
CA VAL A 192 14.30 12.81 5.33
C VAL A 192 15.79 12.54 5.19
N GLY A 193 16.13 11.38 4.63
CA GLY A 193 17.52 10.98 4.37
C GLY A 193 18.38 10.65 5.59
N ALA A 194 17.85 10.65 6.81
CA ALA A 194 18.64 10.41 8.03
C ALA A 194 19.15 8.97 8.17
N SER A 195 18.33 7.99 7.79
CA SER A 195 18.67 6.56 7.83
C SER A 195 17.79 5.77 6.87
N ARG A 196 18.15 4.52 6.61
CA ARG A 196 17.29 3.54 5.94
C ARG A 196 16.75 2.56 6.98
N PRO A 197 15.42 2.34 7.05
CA PRO A 197 14.88 1.35 7.97
C PRO A 197 15.41 -0.05 7.64
N LEU A 198 15.46 -0.93 8.64
CA LEU A 198 15.83 -2.33 8.38
C LEU A 198 14.88 -2.96 7.35
N GLY A 199 15.43 -3.86 6.53
CA GLY A 199 14.66 -4.61 5.54
C GLY A 199 14.29 -3.84 4.27
N VAL A 200 14.89 -2.67 4.01
CA VAL A 200 14.86 -2.05 2.68
C VAL A 200 15.49 -2.99 1.66
N VAL A 201 14.78 -3.23 0.56
CA VAL A 201 15.28 -3.99 -0.59
C VAL A 201 15.74 -3.00 -1.66
N ASP A 202 17.03 -3.01 -1.95
CA ASP A 202 17.65 -2.14 -2.95
C ASP A 202 17.13 -2.39 -4.36
N LEU A 203 17.21 -1.37 -5.20
CA LEU A 203 16.93 -1.49 -6.62
C LEU A 203 17.91 -2.49 -7.25
N THR A 204 17.37 -3.48 -7.97
CA THR A 204 18.15 -4.45 -8.74
C THR A 204 17.76 -4.37 -10.21
N ALA A 205 18.59 -4.91 -11.09
CA ALA A 205 18.32 -4.97 -12.53
C ALA A 205 17.00 -5.70 -12.86
N GLU A 206 16.61 -6.71 -12.06
CA GLU A 206 15.33 -7.39 -12.24
C GLU A 206 14.15 -6.48 -11.85
N ILE A 207 14.25 -5.73 -10.75
CA ILE A 207 13.23 -4.76 -10.34
C ILE A 207 13.07 -3.68 -11.41
N GLU A 208 14.19 -3.15 -11.94
CA GLU A 208 14.19 -2.15 -13.01
C GLU A 208 13.51 -2.66 -14.29
N LYS A 209 13.81 -3.90 -14.68
CA LYS A 209 13.18 -4.58 -15.80
C LYS A 209 11.66 -4.72 -15.59
N GLN A 210 11.22 -5.11 -14.39
CA GLN A 210 9.80 -5.26 -14.08
C GLN A 210 9.07 -3.90 -14.10
N ALA A 211 9.68 -2.85 -13.55
CA ALA A 211 9.12 -1.50 -13.56
C ALA A 211 9.00 -0.96 -15.00
N THR A 212 10.06 -1.07 -15.80
CA THR A 212 10.06 -0.67 -17.21
C THR A 212 8.99 -1.42 -18.01
N LYS A 213 8.89 -2.75 -17.83
CA LYS A 213 7.87 -3.57 -18.47
C LYS A 213 6.45 -3.16 -18.04
N ARG A 214 6.24 -2.88 -16.76
CA ARG A 214 4.93 -2.45 -16.26
C ARG A 214 4.54 -1.10 -16.85
N LEU A 215 5.43 -0.11 -16.84
CA LEU A 215 5.20 1.19 -17.43
C LEU A 215 4.87 1.09 -18.93
N ALA A 216 5.63 0.31 -19.69
CA ALA A 216 5.33 0.05 -21.10
C ALA A 216 3.94 -0.58 -21.30
N THR A 217 3.52 -1.47 -20.39
CA THR A 217 2.18 -2.06 -20.45
C THR A 217 1.09 -1.02 -20.16
N ILE A 218 1.27 -0.14 -19.17
CA ILE A 218 0.32 0.95 -18.88
C ILE A 218 0.12 1.81 -20.14
N ARG A 219 1.22 2.22 -20.77
CA ARG A 219 1.20 3.04 -22.00
C ARG A 219 0.52 2.32 -23.17
N GLN A 220 0.76 1.02 -23.30
CA GLN A 220 0.08 0.21 -24.31
C GLN A 220 -1.41 0.10 -24.04
N GLU A 221 -1.82 -0.17 -22.81
CA GLU A 221 -3.23 -0.32 -22.42
C GLU A 221 -4.01 0.99 -22.58
N LEU A 222 -3.40 2.15 -22.31
CA LEU A 222 -4.01 3.45 -22.61
C LEU A 222 -4.45 3.56 -24.08
N LYS A 223 -3.65 3.01 -25.00
CA LYS A 223 -3.91 3.02 -26.44
C LYS A 223 -4.90 1.93 -26.86
N THR A 224 -4.73 0.69 -26.37
CA THR A 224 -5.38 -0.48 -26.98
C THR A 224 -6.39 -1.21 -26.10
N ALA A 225 -6.49 -0.89 -24.81
CA ALA A 225 -7.43 -1.61 -23.93
C ALA A 225 -8.90 -1.34 -24.32
N GLY A 226 -9.80 -2.22 -23.92
CA GLY A 226 -11.23 -2.09 -24.18
C GLY A 226 -11.86 -0.87 -23.50
N LYS A 227 -13.15 -0.68 -23.76
CA LYS A 227 -13.93 0.47 -23.26
C LYS A 227 -14.01 0.58 -21.74
N PHE A 228 -13.74 -0.50 -21.02
CA PHE A 228 -13.81 -0.53 -19.55
C PHE A 228 -12.49 -0.15 -18.87
N TYR A 229 -11.41 0.06 -19.63
CA TYR A 229 -10.16 0.59 -19.07
C TYR A 229 -10.38 2.01 -18.55
N PRO A 230 -10.06 2.29 -17.28
CA PRO A 230 -10.31 3.60 -16.66
C PRO A 230 -9.24 4.61 -17.10
N ARG A 231 -9.31 5.02 -18.37
CA ARG A 231 -8.29 5.87 -19.02
C ARG A 231 -8.11 7.19 -18.28
N ASP A 232 -9.20 7.83 -17.92
CA ASP A 232 -9.16 9.14 -17.29
C ASP A 232 -8.54 9.05 -15.89
N GLU A 233 -8.88 8.02 -15.12
CA GLU A 233 -8.27 7.75 -13.81
C GLU A 233 -6.77 7.46 -13.94
N VAL A 234 -6.38 6.67 -14.94
CA VAL A 234 -4.98 6.32 -15.19
C VAL A 234 -4.19 7.57 -15.58
N LEU A 235 -4.71 8.38 -16.51
CA LEU A 235 -4.05 9.63 -16.91
C LEU A 235 -3.89 10.60 -15.74
N ARG A 236 -4.94 10.77 -14.92
CA ARG A 236 -4.85 11.58 -13.68
C ARG A 236 -3.80 11.05 -12.71
N ALA A 237 -3.70 9.72 -12.58
CA ALA A 237 -2.68 9.11 -11.72
C ALA A 237 -1.27 9.34 -12.26
N LEU A 238 -1.04 9.15 -13.56
CA LEU A 238 0.26 9.38 -14.19
C LEU A 238 0.68 10.84 -14.10
N ASP A 239 -0.24 11.78 -14.36
CA ASP A 239 -0.01 13.22 -14.24
C ASP A 239 0.40 13.62 -12.81
N TYR A 240 -0.35 13.16 -11.81
CA TYR A 240 -0.02 13.38 -10.40
C TYR A 240 1.41 12.92 -10.05
N TRP A 241 1.81 11.76 -10.56
CA TRP A 241 3.14 11.19 -10.33
C TRP A 241 4.21 11.69 -11.31
N LYS A 242 3.88 12.63 -12.20
CA LYS A 242 4.77 13.19 -13.24
C LYS A 242 5.38 12.12 -14.16
N ILE A 243 4.61 11.07 -14.44
CA ILE A 243 5.00 9.98 -15.35
C ILE A 243 4.45 10.28 -16.74
N SER A 244 5.31 10.32 -17.76
CA SER A 244 4.85 10.49 -19.14
C SER A 244 3.97 9.30 -19.59
N ALA A 245 2.77 9.62 -20.08
CA ALA A 245 1.83 8.68 -20.69
C ALA A 245 2.27 8.21 -22.09
N GLU A 246 3.26 8.87 -22.69
CA GLU A 246 3.82 8.53 -24.00
C GLU A 246 5.10 7.70 -23.83
N SER A 247 5.37 6.85 -24.81
CA SER A 247 6.67 6.19 -24.91
C SER A 247 7.69 7.24 -25.36
N ALA A 248 8.81 7.34 -24.64
CA ALA A 248 9.98 8.05 -25.12
C ALA A 248 10.56 7.39 -26.38
#